data_AF-A0A972DD61-F1
#
_entry.id   AF-A0A972DD61-F1
#
_cell.length_a   1.000
_cell.length_b   1.000
_cell.length_c   1.000
_cell.angle_alpha   90.00
_cell.angle_beta   90.00
_cell.angle_gamma   90.00
#
_symmetry.space_group_name_H-M   'P 1'
#
loop_
_entity.id
_entity.type
_entity.pdbx_description
1 polymer ?
#
loop_
_entity_poly.entity_id
_entity_poly.type
_entity_poly.pdbx_seq_one_letter_code
_entity_poly.pdbx_strand_id
1 'polypeptide(L)'
;MIRSLTLRILAIYLPLDLFFSTALCFAHLGLFDLEHAGPYMVAFAALWPFRFFGWAVLVASSLKPVSALALAGRLATDQEVATAEEALRRGRSRLPVIYGLGWFTHLALATLYMAWLYPEPEAVSAYSLEASLLLVLGVLAGALVFAVPLFLVLTNGEATSLSLESQMRGIEPRIGQSSLQHRITALALGLGIAPTLFVASLGYSSAGLAELELLGRDATSAALELAAAAAGEERVPPVEERHRAGAVMRRAEGITGPVAALASSSPVLAKALEDAVRQGKALSRVDRGAGVAIAAAPVDGDRVAVAVLRTSRERVSSFLIAAVAFVLTVLAWAPISAAMFSRSITVPIA
;
A
#
# COMPACT_ATOMS: atom_id res chain seq x y z
N MET A 1 12.65 -37.14 6.77
CA MET A 1 11.67 -36.50 5.87
C MET A 1 10.60 -35.83 6.71
N ILE A 2 10.34 -34.54 6.48
CA ILE A 2 9.51 -33.69 7.35
C ILE A 2 8.08 -34.27 7.46
N ARG A 3 7.69 -34.71 8.67
CA ARG A 3 6.51 -35.53 9.00
C ARG A 3 5.13 -34.84 8.87
N SER A 4 5.03 -33.67 8.23
CA SER A 4 3.73 -33.00 8.03
C SER A 4 3.78 -32.02 6.85
N LEU A 5 2.91 -32.24 5.85
CA LEU A 5 2.68 -31.31 4.72
C LEU A 5 2.40 -29.88 5.21
N THR A 6 1.64 -29.77 6.30
CA THR A 6 1.33 -28.50 6.97
C THR A 6 2.61 -27.79 7.40
N LEU A 7 3.52 -28.49 8.06
CA LEU A 7 4.76 -27.90 8.55
C LEU A 7 5.68 -27.48 7.39
N ARG A 8 5.69 -28.24 6.28
CA ARG A 8 6.42 -27.86 5.06
C ARG A 8 5.89 -26.55 4.46
N ILE A 9 4.57 -26.41 4.38
CA ILE A 9 3.93 -25.19 3.86
C ILE A 9 4.24 -24.01 4.78
N LEU A 10 4.06 -24.17 6.10
CA LEU A 10 4.35 -23.11 7.07
C LEU A 10 5.83 -22.70 7.05
N ALA A 11 6.76 -23.66 6.99
CA ALA A 11 8.20 -23.38 6.98
C ALA A 11 8.66 -22.60 5.74
N ILE A 12 7.95 -22.71 4.61
CA ILE A 12 8.27 -21.99 3.38
C ILE A 12 7.53 -20.64 3.34
N TYR A 13 6.25 -20.62 3.70
CA TYR A 13 5.49 -19.38 3.68
C TYR A 13 5.94 -18.40 4.75
N LEU A 14 6.30 -18.82 5.96
CA LEU A 14 6.73 -17.92 7.05
C LEU A 14 7.88 -16.97 6.65
N PRO A 15 9.04 -17.44 6.14
CA PRO A 15 10.13 -16.54 5.77
C PRO A 15 9.76 -15.63 4.58
N LEU A 16 9.03 -16.15 3.60
CA LEU A 16 8.52 -15.35 2.48
C LEU A 16 7.58 -14.25 2.96
N ASP A 17 6.68 -14.60 3.87
CA ASP A 17 5.70 -13.70 4.43
C ASP A 17 6.35 -12.59 5.25
N LEU A 18 7.39 -12.91 6.03
CA LEU A 18 8.21 -11.94 6.76
C LEU A 18 8.96 -11.00 5.82
N PHE A 19 9.58 -11.54 4.76
CA PHE A 19 10.28 -10.76 3.75
C PHE A 19 9.33 -9.77 3.05
N PHE A 20 8.18 -10.25 2.55
CA PHE A 20 7.18 -9.40 1.92
C PHE A 20 6.58 -8.38 2.89
N SER A 21 6.39 -8.74 4.17
CA SER A 21 5.87 -7.80 5.18
C SER A 21 6.82 -6.65 5.39
N THR A 22 8.12 -6.94 5.42
CA THR A 22 9.15 -5.92 5.56
C THR A 22 9.18 -5.02 4.32
N ALA A 23 9.25 -5.62 3.12
CA ALA A 23 9.29 -4.87 1.87
C ALA A 23 8.04 -4.00 1.65
N LEU A 24 6.84 -4.55 1.88
CA LEU A 24 5.57 -3.84 1.71
C LEU A 24 5.33 -2.79 2.79
N CYS A 25 5.84 -2.99 4.01
CA CYS A 25 5.82 -1.95 5.04
C CYS A 25 6.56 -0.70 4.56
N PHE A 26 7.79 -0.86 4.06
CA PHE A 26 8.58 0.25 3.54
C PHE A 26 7.98 0.85 2.26
N ALA A 27 7.49 0.02 1.34
CA ALA A 27 6.86 0.51 0.12
C ALA A 27 5.60 1.33 0.41
N HIS A 28 4.76 0.89 1.36
CA HIS A 28 3.56 1.60 1.76
C HIS A 28 3.89 2.86 2.57
N LEU A 29 4.83 2.78 3.53
CA LEU A 29 5.33 3.95 4.27
C LEU A 29 5.86 5.04 3.34
N GLY A 30 6.58 4.65 2.28
CA GLY A 30 7.12 5.57 1.27
C GLY A 30 6.05 6.37 0.51
N LEU A 31 4.78 5.98 0.56
CA LEU A 31 3.68 6.75 -0.04
C LEU A 31 3.24 7.94 0.81
N PHE A 32 3.56 7.95 2.10
CA PHE A 32 3.02 8.92 3.06
C PHE A 32 4.03 9.98 3.53
N ASP A 33 5.32 9.82 3.21
CA ASP A 33 6.42 10.76 3.54
C ASP A 33 6.30 11.35 4.96
N LEU A 34 6.25 10.45 5.96
CA LEU A 34 5.99 10.78 7.36
C LEU A 34 7.25 11.27 8.07
N GLU A 35 7.15 12.37 8.83
CA GLU A 35 8.22 12.81 9.72
C GLU A 35 8.52 11.77 10.82
N HIS A 36 7.48 11.09 11.31
CA HIS A 36 7.58 10.08 12.37
C HIS A 36 7.00 8.74 11.91
N ALA A 37 7.85 7.89 11.31
CA ALA A 37 7.45 6.56 10.84
C ALA A 37 7.15 5.55 11.96
N GLY A 38 7.65 5.78 13.18
CA GLY A 38 7.58 4.83 14.31
C GLY A 38 6.17 4.32 14.64
N PRO A 39 5.18 5.20 14.89
CA PRO A 39 3.80 4.79 15.18
C PRO A 39 3.19 3.94 14.07
N TYR A 40 3.45 4.29 12.81
CA TYR A 40 2.97 3.52 11.66
C TYR A 40 3.62 2.12 11.61
N MET A 41 4.94 2.04 11.77
CA MET A 41 5.65 0.75 11.76
C MET A 41 5.15 -0.18 12.87
N VAL A 42 4.86 0.35 14.07
CA VAL A 42 4.28 -0.42 15.17
C VAL A 42 2.87 -0.89 14.83
N ALA A 43 2.02 -0.03 14.29
CA ALA A 43 0.66 -0.41 13.88
C ALA A 43 0.68 -1.49 12.78
N PHE A 44 1.54 -1.34 11.77
CA PHE A 44 1.73 -2.31 10.70
C PHE A 44 2.24 -3.66 11.24
N ALA A 45 3.25 -3.63 12.11
CA ALA A 45 3.78 -4.83 12.76
C ALA A 45 2.74 -5.51 13.66
N ALA A 46 1.88 -4.74 14.35
CA ALA A 46 0.82 -5.27 15.20
C ALA A 46 -0.25 -6.04 14.39
N LEU A 47 -0.48 -5.68 13.13
CA LEU A 47 -1.38 -6.40 12.22
C LEU A 47 -0.79 -7.72 11.69
N TRP A 48 0.52 -7.92 11.79
CA TRP A 48 1.21 -9.08 11.22
C TRP A 48 0.82 -10.40 11.90
N PRO A 49 0.84 -10.52 13.25
CA PRO A 49 0.42 -11.75 13.93
C PRO A 49 -0.99 -12.19 13.55
N PHE A 50 -1.95 -11.27 13.49
CA PHE A 50 -3.34 -11.60 13.15
C PHE A 50 -3.46 -12.19 11.75
N ARG A 51 -2.79 -11.59 10.76
CA ARG A 51 -2.74 -12.11 9.40
C ARG A 51 -2.05 -13.47 9.37
N PHE A 52 -0.86 -13.58 9.97
CA PHE A 52 -0.06 -14.81 10.00
C PHE A 52 -0.81 -15.98 10.64
N PHE A 53 -1.28 -15.81 11.87
CA PHE A 53 -2.01 -16.85 12.58
C PHE A 53 -3.33 -17.19 11.86
N GLY A 54 -4.01 -16.21 11.27
CA GLY A 54 -5.21 -16.42 10.49
C GLY A 54 -5.01 -17.43 9.36
N TRP A 55 -4.04 -17.18 8.47
CA TRP A 55 -3.79 -18.12 7.37
C TRP A 55 -3.13 -19.42 7.84
N ALA A 56 -2.24 -19.38 8.85
CA ALA A 56 -1.57 -20.57 9.37
C ALA A 56 -2.55 -21.58 10.00
N VAL A 57 -3.52 -21.10 10.78
CA VAL A 57 -4.61 -21.93 11.36
C VAL A 57 -5.49 -22.50 10.25
N LEU A 58 -5.77 -21.72 9.21
CA LEU A 58 -6.56 -22.18 8.06
C LEU A 58 -5.83 -23.26 7.25
N VAL A 59 -4.51 -23.13 7.04
CA VAL A 59 -3.69 -24.20 6.43
C VAL A 59 -3.72 -25.45 7.30
N ALA A 60 -3.47 -25.31 8.61
CA ALA A 60 -3.41 -26.45 9.53
C ALA A 60 -4.75 -27.19 9.64
N SER A 61 -5.86 -26.47 9.72
CA SER A 61 -7.20 -27.07 9.78
C SER A 61 -7.61 -27.69 8.44
N SER A 62 -7.33 -27.04 7.31
CA SER A 62 -7.68 -27.54 5.98
C SER A 62 -6.89 -28.77 5.58
N LEU A 63 -5.63 -28.89 6.02
CA LEU A 63 -4.75 -30.01 5.68
C LEU A 63 -4.63 -31.07 6.80
N LYS A 64 -5.42 -30.92 7.88
CA LYS A 64 -5.47 -31.88 8.99
C LYS A 64 -5.77 -33.30 8.51
N PRO A 65 -6.76 -33.56 7.63
CA PRO A 65 -7.06 -34.92 7.18
C PRO A 65 -5.89 -35.58 6.42
N VAL A 66 -5.22 -34.81 5.56
CA VAL A 66 -4.04 -35.26 4.82
C VAL A 66 -2.88 -35.60 5.76
N SER A 67 -2.64 -34.72 6.74
CA SER A 67 -1.57 -34.92 7.73
C SER A 67 -1.87 -36.11 8.65
N ALA A 68 -3.12 -36.30 9.06
CA ALA A 68 -3.54 -37.41 9.89
C ALA A 68 -3.36 -38.75 9.18
N LEU A 69 -3.70 -38.82 7.89
CA LEU A 69 -3.51 -40.02 7.08
C LEU A 69 -2.03 -40.41 6.97
N ALA A 70 -1.17 -39.44 6.66
CA ALA A 70 0.28 -39.65 6.56
C ALA A 70 0.92 -40.10 7.89
N LEU A 71 0.35 -39.69 9.03
CA LEU A 71 0.84 -40.04 10.37
C LEU A 71 0.26 -41.34 10.92
N ALA A 72 -0.86 -41.83 10.39
CA ALA A 72 -1.59 -42.96 10.96
C ALA A 72 -0.79 -44.28 10.91
N GLY A 73 0.17 -44.41 9.98
CA GLY A 73 1.07 -45.57 9.89
C GLY A 73 0.36 -46.91 9.65
N ARG A 74 -0.92 -46.89 9.25
CA ARG A 74 -1.76 -48.04 8.97
C ARG A 74 -2.36 -47.97 7.57
N LEU A 75 -2.90 -49.08 7.10
CA LEU A 75 -3.71 -49.10 5.88
C LEU A 75 -4.89 -48.13 6.04
N ALA A 76 -4.96 -47.17 5.13
CA ALA A 76 -6.04 -46.19 5.05
C ALA A 76 -7.34 -46.88 4.62
N THR A 77 -8.45 -46.44 5.17
CA THR A 77 -9.79 -46.79 4.66
C THR A 77 -10.15 -45.91 3.45
N ASP A 78 -11.05 -46.38 2.59
CA ASP A 78 -11.46 -45.64 1.38
C ASP A 78 -12.07 -44.28 1.74
N GLN A 79 -12.79 -44.20 2.85
CA GLN A 79 -13.36 -42.96 3.36
C GLN A 79 -12.28 -41.95 3.80
N GLU A 80 -11.17 -42.44 4.36
CA GLU A 80 -10.05 -41.58 4.78
C GLU A 80 -9.30 -41.01 3.58
N VAL A 81 -9.06 -41.83 2.56
CA VAL A 81 -8.45 -41.40 1.29
C VAL A 81 -9.34 -40.33 0.62
N ALA A 82 -10.64 -40.59 0.48
CA ALA A 82 -11.58 -39.65 -0.12
C ALA A 82 -11.71 -38.33 0.67
N THR A 83 -11.60 -38.39 2.00
CA THR A 83 -11.62 -37.20 2.87
C THR A 83 -10.33 -36.39 2.74
N ALA A 84 -9.18 -37.05 2.66
CA ALA A 84 -7.89 -36.40 2.45
C ALA A 84 -7.81 -35.71 1.09
N GLU A 85 -8.30 -36.36 0.02
CA GLU A 85 -8.38 -35.74 -1.30
C GLU A 85 -9.26 -34.50 -1.34
N GLU A 86 -10.46 -34.58 -0.77
CA GLU A 86 -11.40 -33.45 -0.73
C GLU A 86 -10.83 -32.28 0.08
N ALA A 87 -10.16 -32.57 1.20
CA ALA A 87 -9.46 -31.59 2.00
C ALA A 87 -8.35 -30.89 1.20
N LEU A 88 -7.56 -31.65 0.45
CA LEU A 88 -6.50 -31.12 -0.40
C LEU A 88 -7.06 -30.27 -1.56
N ARG A 89 -8.14 -30.71 -2.19
CA ARG A 89 -8.85 -29.95 -3.25
C ARG A 89 -9.37 -28.61 -2.74
N ARG A 90 -10.03 -28.60 -1.57
CA ARG A 90 -10.49 -27.36 -0.93
C ARG A 90 -9.32 -26.47 -0.51
N GLY A 91 -8.24 -27.05 0.01
CA GLY A 91 -7.02 -26.32 0.34
C GLY A 91 -6.42 -25.60 -0.87
N ARG A 92 -6.26 -26.31 -1.99
CA ARG A 92 -5.69 -25.76 -3.23
C ARG A 92 -6.51 -24.62 -3.85
N SER A 93 -7.82 -24.58 -3.62
CA SER A 93 -8.70 -23.52 -4.14
C SER A 93 -8.86 -22.34 -3.18
N ARG A 94 -9.00 -22.61 -1.88
CA ARG A 94 -9.34 -21.57 -0.89
C ARG A 94 -8.13 -20.87 -0.28
N LEU A 95 -7.05 -21.60 0.01
CA LEU A 95 -5.93 -21.05 0.77
C LEU A 95 -5.17 -19.94 0.04
N PRO A 96 -4.92 -20.00 -1.29
CA PRO A 96 -4.35 -18.88 -2.01
C PRO A 96 -5.22 -17.62 -1.98
N VAL A 97 -6.55 -17.78 -2.10
CA VAL A 97 -7.52 -16.67 -2.04
C VAL A 97 -7.50 -16.02 -0.67
N ILE A 98 -7.55 -16.83 0.40
CA ILE A 98 -7.48 -16.37 1.78
C ILE A 98 -6.15 -15.66 2.05
N TYR A 99 -5.05 -16.19 1.54
CA TYR A 99 -3.73 -15.56 1.66
C TYR A 99 -3.71 -14.17 1.01
N GLY A 100 -4.23 -14.05 -0.23
CA GLY A 100 -4.36 -12.76 -0.92
C GLY A 100 -5.28 -11.78 -0.19
N LEU A 101 -6.43 -12.24 0.29
CA LEU A 101 -7.35 -11.43 1.10
C LEU A 101 -6.74 -11.00 2.42
N GLY A 102 -5.90 -11.83 3.04
CA GLY A 102 -5.15 -11.48 4.23
C GLY A 102 -4.21 -10.30 3.98
N TRP A 103 -3.48 -10.31 2.87
CA TRP A 103 -2.65 -9.18 2.45
C TRP A 103 -3.46 -7.91 2.14
N PHE A 104 -4.54 -8.06 1.38
CA PHE A 104 -5.47 -6.97 1.10
C PHE A 104 -5.97 -6.33 2.40
N THR A 105 -6.47 -7.14 3.33
CA THR A 105 -7.03 -6.66 4.60
C THR A 105 -5.97 -5.96 5.44
N HIS A 106 -4.75 -6.52 5.51
CA HIS A 106 -3.66 -5.93 6.28
C HIS A 106 -3.26 -4.56 5.74
N LEU A 107 -3.10 -4.41 4.42
CA LEU A 107 -2.77 -3.12 3.83
C LEU A 107 -3.94 -2.15 3.88
N ALA A 108 -5.18 -2.61 3.67
CA ALA A 108 -6.37 -1.78 3.79
C ALA A 108 -6.54 -1.22 5.21
N LEU A 109 -6.31 -2.04 6.23
CA LEU A 109 -6.32 -1.59 7.63
C LEU A 109 -5.17 -0.63 7.92
N ALA A 110 -3.97 -0.85 7.36
CA ALA A 110 -2.87 0.10 7.47
C ALA A 110 -3.19 1.45 6.81
N THR A 111 -3.84 1.45 5.65
CA THR A 111 -4.34 2.66 4.97
C THR A 111 -5.43 3.36 5.78
N LEU A 112 -6.38 2.61 6.35
CA LEU A 112 -7.41 3.16 7.22
C LEU A 112 -6.82 3.76 8.50
N TYR A 113 -5.80 3.13 9.08
CA TYR A 113 -5.06 3.68 10.19
C TYR A 113 -4.43 5.02 9.81
N MET A 114 -3.76 5.11 8.65
CA MET A 114 -3.20 6.38 8.16
C MET A 114 -4.26 7.46 7.96
N ALA A 115 -5.42 7.11 7.40
CA ALA A 115 -6.46 8.08 7.10
C ALA A 115 -7.17 8.64 8.35
N TRP A 116 -7.29 7.86 9.44
CA TRP A 116 -8.21 8.19 10.53
C TRP A 116 -7.62 8.13 11.94
N LEU A 117 -6.56 7.35 12.15
CA LEU A 117 -6.04 7.02 13.48
C LEU A 117 -4.58 7.44 13.68
N TYR A 118 -3.87 7.80 12.62
CA TYR A 118 -2.52 8.33 12.71
C TYR A 118 -2.54 9.62 13.55
N PRO A 119 -1.53 9.89 14.41
CA PRO A 119 -1.54 11.05 15.31
C PRO A 119 -1.72 12.40 14.60
N GLU A 120 -1.32 12.49 13.34
CA GLU A 120 -1.44 13.68 12.50
C GLU A 120 -2.14 13.31 11.17
N PRO A 121 -3.44 12.99 11.20
CA PRO A 121 -4.14 12.51 10.00
C PRO A 121 -4.26 13.61 8.93
N GLU A 122 -4.21 14.88 9.34
CA GLU A 122 -4.17 16.04 8.46
C GLU A 122 -2.88 16.12 7.62
N ALA A 123 -1.78 15.48 8.07
CA ALA A 123 -0.54 15.41 7.29
C ALA A 123 -0.62 14.43 6.11
N VAL A 124 -1.66 13.59 6.07
CA VAL A 124 -1.85 12.57 5.03
C VAL A 124 -2.58 13.17 3.85
N SER A 125 -1.90 13.24 2.69
CA SER A 125 -2.51 13.76 1.47
C SER A 125 -3.53 12.78 0.87
N ALA A 126 -4.56 13.32 0.22
CA ALA A 126 -5.51 12.52 -0.56
C ALA A 126 -4.80 11.71 -1.68
N TYR A 127 -3.73 12.27 -2.27
CA TYR A 127 -2.91 11.59 -3.25
C TYR A 127 -2.22 10.34 -2.70
N SER A 128 -1.68 10.42 -1.48
CA SER A 128 -1.08 9.28 -0.77
C SER A 128 -2.11 8.19 -0.50
N LEU A 129 -3.35 8.55 -0.17
CA LEU A 129 -4.45 7.60 0.04
C LEU A 129 -4.87 6.90 -1.27
N GLU A 130 -5.05 7.65 -2.35
CA GLU A 130 -5.38 7.09 -3.67
C GLU A 130 -4.26 6.18 -4.19
N ALA A 131 -3.00 6.61 -4.05
CA ALA A 131 -1.84 5.78 -4.34
C ALA A 131 -1.81 4.51 -3.48
N SER A 132 -2.17 4.61 -2.20
CA SER A 132 -2.23 3.48 -1.28
C SER A 132 -3.31 2.47 -1.68
N LEU A 133 -4.47 2.93 -2.16
CA LEU A 133 -5.54 2.04 -2.67
C LEU A 133 -5.09 1.26 -3.91
N LEU A 134 -4.40 1.93 -4.84
CA LEU A 134 -3.82 1.26 -6.02
C LEU A 134 -2.79 0.21 -5.61
N LEU A 135 -1.94 0.51 -4.62
CA LEU A 135 -0.98 -0.44 -4.05
C LEU A 135 -1.69 -1.65 -3.41
N VAL A 136 -2.73 -1.43 -2.60
CA VAL A 136 -3.52 -2.48 -1.95
C VAL A 136 -4.10 -3.46 -2.98
N LEU A 137 -4.70 -2.93 -4.06
CA LEU A 137 -5.26 -3.73 -5.15
C LEU A 137 -4.18 -4.47 -5.94
N GLY A 138 -3.04 -3.81 -6.20
CA GLY A 138 -1.88 -4.44 -6.84
C GLY A 138 -1.32 -5.61 -6.02
N VAL A 139 -1.21 -5.45 -4.71
CA VAL A 139 -0.74 -6.50 -3.80
C VAL A 139 -1.75 -7.65 -3.73
N LEU A 140 -3.05 -7.40 -3.75
CA LEU A 140 -4.05 -8.47 -3.82
C LEU A 140 -3.85 -9.35 -5.07
N ALA A 141 -3.82 -8.74 -6.25
CA ALA A 141 -3.63 -9.45 -7.52
C ALA A 141 -2.30 -10.23 -7.51
N GLY A 142 -1.26 -9.58 -7.00
CA GLY A 142 0.04 -10.16 -6.81
C GLY A 142 0.11 -11.38 -5.90
N ALA A 143 -0.44 -11.25 -4.70
CA ALA A 143 -0.42 -12.30 -3.70
C ALA A 143 -1.12 -13.56 -4.23
N LEU A 144 -2.16 -13.40 -5.06
CA LEU A 144 -2.82 -14.52 -5.75
C LEU A 144 -1.89 -15.18 -6.78
N VAL A 145 -1.22 -14.39 -7.63
CA VAL A 145 -0.24 -14.89 -8.62
C VAL A 145 0.87 -15.69 -7.97
N PHE A 146 1.26 -15.31 -6.76
CA PHE A 146 2.28 -16.00 -6.00
C PHE A 146 1.77 -17.25 -5.28
N ALA A 147 0.70 -17.08 -4.51
CA ALA A 147 0.24 -18.11 -3.60
C ALA A 147 -0.33 -19.32 -4.35
N VAL A 148 -1.02 -19.11 -5.47
CA VAL A 148 -1.58 -20.21 -6.28
C VAL A 148 -0.49 -21.19 -6.71
N PRO A 149 0.52 -20.81 -7.53
CA PRO A 149 1.52 -21.76 -8.04
C PRO A 149 2.39 -22.31 -6.91
N LEU A 150 2.74 -21.51 -5.90
CA LEU A 150 3.49 -22.00 -4.74
C LEU A 150 2.71 -23.09 -4.00
N PHE A 151 1.42 -22.87 -3.71
CA PHE A 151 0.61 -23.87 -3.03
C PHE A 151 0.43 -25.15 -3.86
N LEU A 152 0.28 -25.02 -5.19
CA LEU A 152 0.23 -26.18 -6.08
C LEU A 152 1.53 -26.99 -6.05
N VAL A 153 2.69 -26.35 -6.19
CA VAL A 153 4.00 -27.01 -6.12
C VAL A 153 4.20 -27.70 -4.76
N LEU A 154 3.82 -27.03 -3.68
CA LEU A 154 3.96 -27.56 -2.32
C LEU A 154 2.95 -28.66 -1.98
N THR A 155 1.88 -28.84 -2.74
CA THR A 155 0.90 -29.92 -2.48
C THR A 155 0.99 -31.04 -3.50
N ASN A 156 1.74 -30.87 -4.59
CA ASN A 156 1.67 -31.78 -5.73
C ASN A 156 2.07 -33.22 -5.39
N GLY A 157 3.15 -33.42 -4.63
CA GLY A 157 3.59 -34.77 -4.25
C GLY A 157 2.50 -35.56 -3.52
N GLU A 158 1.85 -34.94 -2.53
CA GLU A 158 0.74 -35.58 -1.79
C GLU A 158 -0.50 -35.74 -2.66
N ALA A 159 -0.77 -34.78 -3.55
CA ALA A 159 -1.89 -34.86 -4.49
C ALA A 159 -1.75 -36.04 -5.46
N THR A 160 -0.55 -36.25 -6.01
CA THR A 160 -0.28 -37.36 -6.92
C THR A 160 -0.36 -38.70 -6.18
N SER A 161 0.22 -38.81 -4.98
CA SER A 161 0.14 -40.04 -4.18
C SER A 161 -1.29 -40.42 -3.83
N LEU A 162 -2.11 -39.46 -3.39
CA LEU A 162 -3.51 -39.69 -3.06
C LEU A 162 -4.34 -40.05 -4.30
N SER A 163 -4.13 -39.36 -5.43
CA SER A 163 -4.83 -39.65 -6.69
C SER A 163 -4.53 -41.07 -7.18
N LEU A 164 -3.25 -41.49 -7.14
CA LEU A 164 -2.86 -42.85 -7.50
C LEU A 164 -3.47 -43.89 -6.54
N GLU A 165 -3.48 -43.61 -5.23
CA GLU A 165 -4.09 -44.49 -4.25
C GLU A 165 -5.61 -44.64 -4.47
N SER A 166 -6.31 -43.55 -4.79
CA SER A 166 -7.74 -43.60 -5.16
C SER A 166 -7.97 -44.43 -6.42
N GLN A 167 -7.16 -44.22 -7.47
CA GLN A 167 -7.26 -45.00 -8.72
C GLN A 167 -7.03 -46.49 -8.48
N MET A 168 -6.00 -46.85 -7.70
CA MET A 168 -5.71 -48.24 -7.34
C MET A 168 -6.84 -48.92 -6.56
N ARG A 169 -7.64 -48.14 -5.82
CA ARG A 169 -8.78 -48.60 -5.04
C ARG A 169 -10.12 -48.54 -5.80
N GLY A 170 -10.12 -48.05 -7.05
CA GLY A 170 -11.35 -47.86 -7.83
C GLY A 170 -12.24 -46.71 -7.31
N ILE A 171 -11.68 -45.79 -6.53
CA ILE A 171 -12.37 -44.58 -6.06
C ILE A 171 -12.19 -43.50 -7.13
N GLU A 172 -13.27 -42.84 -7.52
CA GLU A 172 -13.20 -41.71 -8.46
C GLU A 172 -12.34 -40.58 -7.85
N PRO A 173 -11.21 -40.20 -8.49
CA PRO A 173 -10.32 -39.18 -7.96
C PRO A 173 -11.04 -37.84 -7.82
N ARG A 174 -11.05 -37.27 -6.61
CA ARG A 174 -11.73 -36.01 -6.33
C ARG A 174 -10.85 -34.80 -6.57
N ILE A 175 -9.54 -34.99 -6.70
CA ILE A 175 -8.59 -33.92 -7.02
C ILE A 175 -8.86 -33.48 -8.46
N GLY A 176 -9.79 -32.54 -8.63
CA GLY A 176 -10.19 -32.06 -9.94
C GLY A 176 -9.01 -31.52 -10.74
N GLN A 177 -8.94 -31.90 -12.01
CA GLN A 177 -8.08 -31.25 -12.99
C GLN A 177 -8.59 -29.83 -13.20
N SER A 178 -8.11 -28.86 -12.43
CA SER A 178 -8.40 -27.46 -12.76
C SER A 178 -7.85 -27.21 -14.16
N SER A 179 -8.69 -26.71 -15.07
CA SER A 179 -8.27 -26.56 -16.46
C SER A 179 -6.99 -25.71 -16.53
N LEU A 180 -6.00 -26.21 -17.26
CA LEU A 180 -4.73 -25.52 -17.47
C LEU A 180 -4.98 -24.08 -17.96
N GLN A 181 -6.00 -23.91 -18.81
CA GLN A 181 -6.46 -22.62 -19.31
C GLN A 181 -6.86 -21.65 -18.18
N HIS A 182 -7.65 -22.08 -17.18
CA HIS A 182 -8.01 -21.22 -16.05
C HIS A 182 -6.79 -20.78 -15.23
N ARG A 183 -5.83 -21.69 -15.01
CA ARG A 183 -4.58 -21.36 -14.30
C ARG A 183 -3.76 -20.34 -15.06
N ILE A 184 -3.59 -20.54 -16.37
CA ILE A 184 -2.84 -19.63 -17.25
C ILE A 184 -3.53 -18.26 -17.30
N THR A 185 -4.85 -18.22 -17.48
CA THR A 185 -5.62 -16.97 -17.53
C THR A 185 -5.53 -16.19 -16.22
N ALA A 186 -5.73 -16.84 -15.07
CA ALA A 186 -5.64 -16.18 -13.76
C ALA A 186 -4.23 -15.62 -13.51
N LEU A 187 -3.19 -16.37 -13.88
CA LEU A 187 -1.80 -15.93 -13.73
C LEU A 187 -1.43 -14.81 -14.70
N ALA A 188 -1.86 -14.90 -15.96
CA ALA A 188 -1.62 -13.85 -16.95
C ALA A 188 -2.30 -12.54 -16.55
N LEU A 189 -3.55 -12.61 -16.09
CA LEU A 189 -4.27 -11.44 -15.58
C LEU A 189 -3.55 -10.82 -14.38
N GLY A 190 -3.17 -11.62 -13.39
CA GLY A 190 -2.49 -11.09 -12.21
C GLY A 190 -1.08 -10.55 -12.52
N LEU A 191 -0.33 -11.18 -13.44
CA LEU A 191 0.97 -10.70 -13.91
C LEU A 191 0.86 -9.39 -14.70
N GLY A 192 -0.25 -9.17 -15.41
CA GLY A 192 -0.53 -7.89 -16.05
C GLY A 192 -0.96 -6.81 -15.04
N ILE A 193 -1.91 -7.15 -14.16
CA ILE A 193 -2.57 -6.18 -13.28
C ILE A 193 -1.66 -5.73 -12.13
N ALA A 194 -0.97 -6.66 -11.46
CA ALA A 194 -0.23 -6.34 -10.23
C ALA A 194 0.91 -5.34 -10.46
N PRO A 195 1.79 -5.50 -11.47
CA PRO A 195 2.84 -4.52 -11.74
C PRO A 195 2.28 -3.18 -12.21
N THR A 196 1.24 -3.18 -13.04
CA THR A 196 0.61 -1.95 -13.52
C THR A 196 0.01 -1.12 -12.39
N LEU A 197 -0.74 -1.75 -11.48
CA LEU A 197 -1.32 -1.06 -10.33
C LEU A 197 -0.26 -0.56 -9.35
N PHE A 198 0.83 -1.33 -9.17
CA PHE A 198 1.95 -0.89 -8.35
C PHE A 198 2.63 0.34 -8.96
N VAL A 199 3.02 0.29 -10.24
CA VAL A 199 3.64 1.43 -10.94
C VAL A 199 2.71 2.64 -10.96
N ALA A 200 1.40 2.44 -11.16
CA ALA A 200 0.41 3.50 -11.10
C ALA A 200 0.36 4.14 -9.70
N SER A 201 0.36 3.35 -8.62
CA SER A 201 0.44 3.86 -7.24
C SER A 201 1.66 4.76 -7.04
N LEU A 202 2.84 4.29 -7.47
CA LEU A 202 4.07 5.06 -7.33
C LEU A 202 4.04 6.36 -8.12
N GLY A 203 3.59 6.30 -9.38
CA GLY A 203 3.44 7.47 -10.24
C GLY A 203 2.52 8.51 -9.60
N TYR A 204 1.38 8.06 -9.05
CA TYR A 204 0.40 8.91 -8.41
C TYR A 204 0.93 9.60 -7.14
N SER A 205 1.58 8.84 -6.25
CA SER A 205 2.20 9.39 -5.04
C SER A 205 3.30 10.40 -5.35
N SER A 206 4.12 10.11 -6.37
CA SER A 206 5.24 10.96 -6.78
C SER A 206 4.80 12.27 -7.46
N ALA A 207 3.62 12.27 -8.08
CA ALA A 207 3.01 13.46 -8.64
C ALA A 207 2.47 14.36 -7.53
N GLY A 208 1.81 13.79 -6.51
CA GLY A 208 1.25 14.55 -5.39
C GLY A 208 2.31 15.27 -4.55
N LEU A 209 3.44 14.62 -4.26
CA LEU A 209 4.51 15.23 -3.45
C LEU A 209 5.19 16.42 -4.14
N ALA A 210 5.47 16.34 -5.44
CA ALA A 210 6.07 17.45 -6.17
C ALA A 210 5.11 18.62 -6.40
N GLU A 211 3.82 18.34 -6.55
CA GLU A 211 2.80 19.39 -6.57
C GLU A 211 2.83 20.20 -5.26
N LEU A 212 2.98 19.52 -4.11
CA LEU A 212 3.04 20.17 -2.81
C LEU A 212 4.32 21.00 -2.62
N GLU A 213 5.49 20.51 -3.08
CA GLU A 213 6.74 21.28 -3.02
C GLU A 213 6.70 22.55 -3.90
N LEU A 214 6.19 22.43 -5.13
CA LEU A 214 6.04 23.57 -6.04
C LEU A 214 5.08 24.60 -5.46
N LEU A 215 3.96 24.16 -4.91
CA LEU A 215 2.98 25.04 -4.26
C LEU A 215 3.62 25.88 -3.14
N GLY A 216 4.49 25.27 -2.33
CA GLY A 216 5.25 25.97 -1.28
C GLY A 216 6.21 27.03 -1.83
N ARG A 217 6.92 26.71 -2.92
CA ARG A 217 7.82 27.67 -3.60
C ARG A 217 7.05 28.82 -4.23
N ASP A 218 5.96 28.54 -4.91
CA ASP A 218 5.12 29.54 -5.56
C ASP A 218 4.47 30.47 -4.54
N ALA A 219 4.02 29.93 -3.39
CA ALA A 219 3.54 30.74 -2.28
C ALA A 219 4.64 31.66 -1.75
N THR A 220 5.84 31.14 -1.56
CA THR A 220 6.99 31.94 -1.12
C THR A 220 7.33 33.05 -2.11
N SER A 221 7.37 32.74 -3.41
CA SER A 221 7.61 33.73 -4.47
C SER A 221 6.53 34.82 -4.47
N ALA A 222 5.26 34.43 -4.38
CA ALA A 222 4.13 35.37 -4.35
C ALA A 222 4.19 36.31 -3.13
N ALA A 223 4.57 35.79 -1.95
CA ALA A 223 4.73 36.61 -0.76
C ALA A 223 5.90 37.61 -0.91
N LEU A 224 7.02 37.19 -1.50
CA LEU A 224 8.17 38.06 -1.75
C LEU A 224 7.88 39.13 -2.81
N GLU A 225 7.17 38.80 -3.88
CA GLU A 225 6.71 39.77 -4.90
C GLU A 225 5.81 40.83 -4.29
N LEU A 226 4.83 40.42 -3.46
CA LEU A 226 3.96 41.35 -2.73
C LEU A 226 4.75 42.22 -1.75
N ALA A 227 5.77 41.66 -1.07
CA ALA A 227 6.63 42.44 -0.19
C ALA A 227 7.45 43.48 -0.94
N ALA A 228 8.02 43.11 -2.09
CA ALA A 228 8.79 44.01 -2.94
C ALA A 228 7.92 45.13 -3.51
N ALA A 229 6.69 44.84 -3.94
CA ALA A 229 5.74 45.85 -4.39
C ALA A 229 5.37 46.82 -3.25
N ALA A 230 5.21 46.31 -2.03
CA ALA A 230 4.80 47.11 -0.87
C ALA A 230 5.93 47.95 -0.25
N ALA A 231 7.19 47.71 -0.61
CA ALA A 231 8.34 48.45 -0.09
C ALA A 231 8.34 49.94 -0.50
N GLY A 232 7.59 50.30 -1.56
CA GLY A 232 7.44 51.68 -2.03
C GLY A 232 6.00 52.21 -2.06
N GLU A 233 5.00 51.38 -1.72
CA GLU A 233 3.58 51.72 -1.80
C GLU A 233 2.91 51.74 -0.42
N GLU A 234 2.05 52.73 -0.18
CA GLU A 234 1.30 52.86 1.07
C GLU A 234 0.27 51.74 1.25
N ARG A 235 -0.32 51.26 0.13
CA ARG A 235 -1.32 50.20 0.13
C ARG A 235 -1.30 49.40 -1.17
N VAL A 236 -0.99 48.11 -1.06
CA VAL A 236 -1.11 47.14 -2.15
C VAL A 236 -2.49 46.48 -2.06
N PRO A 237 -3.31 46.48 -3.12
CA PRO A 237 -4.61 45.81 -3.12
C PRO A 237 -4.45 44.28 -2.96
N PRO A 238 -5.39 43.61 -2.28
CA PRO A 238 -5.35 42.15 -2.17
C PRO A 238 -5.56 41.51 -3.55
N VAL A 239 -4.76 40.50 -3.85
CA VAL A 239 -4.91 39.65 -5.03
C VAL A 239 -5.79 38.47 -4.65
N GLU A 240 -6.89 38.28 -5.37
CA GLU A 240 -7.76 37.13 -5.21
C GLU A 240 -8.04 36.49 -6.57
N GLU A 241 -7.62 35.24 -6.68
CA GLU A 241 -7.96 34.33 -7.76
C GLU A 241 -8.49 33.03 -7.14
N ARG A 242 -9.16 32.21 -7.95
CA ARG A 242 -9.84 30.97 -7.50
C ARG A 242 -8.97 30.05 -6.62
N HIS A 243 -7.65 30.05 -6.81
CA HIS A 243 -6.69 29.19 -6.10
C HIS A 243 -5.55 29.96 -5.46
N ARG A 244 -5.58 31.30 -5.45
CA ARG A 244 -4.51 32.14 -4.93
C ARG A 244 -5.09 33.36 -4.24
N ALA A 245 -4.71 33.58 -3.00
CA ALA A 245 -4.99 34.80 -2.28
C ALA A 245 -3.68 35.42 -1.81
N GLY A 246 -3.54 36.73 -1.91
CA GLY A 246 -2.36 37.44 -1.43
C GLY A 246 -2.71 38.84 -0.94
N ALA A 247 -2.09 39.28 0.15
CA ALA A 247 -2.33 40.59 0.71
C ALA A 247 -1.14 41.06 1.54
N VAL A 248 -1.02 42.38 1.71
CA VAL A 248 -0.10 43.00 2.65
C VAL A 248 -0.89 43.36 3.90
N MET A 249 -0.47 42.83 5.04
CA MET A 249 -1.20 42.89 6.29
C MET A 249 -0.38 43.62 7.34
N ARG A 250 -1.06 44.41 8.17
CA ARG A 250 -0.45 45.01 9.36
C ARG A 250 -0.43 44.00 10.50
N ARG A 251 0.65 44.01 11.29
CA ARG A 251 0.81 43.08 12.43
C ARG A 251 -0.34 43.18 13.44
N ALA A 252 -0.86 44.39 13.66
CA ALA A 252 -1.94 44.66 14.60
C ALA A 252 -3.33 44.20 14.12
N GLU A 253 -3.53 44.06 12.81
CA GLU A 253 -4.84 43.74 12.20
C GLU A 253 -4.99 42.22 11.98
N GLY A 254 -3.88 41.48 11.89
CA GLY A 254 -3.90 40.03 11.68
C GLY A 254 -4.37 39.63 10.28
N ILE A 255 -4.71 38.34 10.12
CA ILE A 255 -5.16 37.80 8.83
C ILE A 255 -6.63 38.14 8.56
N THR A 256 -6.92 38.75 7.41
CA THR A 256 -8.27 39.15 7.00
C THR A 256 -8.54 38.90 5.52
N GLY A 257 -9.82 38.97 5.12
CA GLY A 257 -10.22 38.96 3.71
C GLY A 257 -9.96 37.61 2.99
N PRO A 258 -9.62 37.65 1.69
CA PRO A 258 -9.43 36.43 0.87
C PRO A 258 -8.35 35.48 1.40
N VAL A 259 -7.31 36.04 2.04
CA VAL A 259 -6.25 35.27 2.70
C VAL A 259 -6.80 34.47 3.88
N ALA A 260 -7.65 35.08 4.71
CA ALA A 260 -8.28 34.38 5.83
C ALA A 260 -9.29 33.31 5.34
N ALA A 261 -10.05 33.61 4.30
CA ALA A 261 -10.98 32.66 3.68
C ALA A 261 -10.23 31.43 3.13
N LEU A 262 -9.13 31.64 2.41
CA LEU A 262 -8.36 30.54 1.82
C LEU A 262 -7.50 29.79 2.86
N ALA A 263 -7.02 30.46 3.91
CA ALA A 263 -6.32 29.81 5.01
C ALA A 263 -7.26 28.97 5.90
N SER A 264 -8.55 29.31 5.97
CA SER A 264 -9.53 28.61 6.81
C SER A 264 -9.72 27.12 6.47
N SER A 265 -9.32 26.70 5.26
CA SER A 265 -9.32 25.29 4.88
C SER A 265 -8.27 24.45 5.61
N SER A 266 -7.32 25.08 6.31
CA SER A 266 -6.36 24.41 7.21
C SER A 266 -6.22 25.22 8.51
N PRO A 267 -6.85 24.80 9.62
CA PRO A 267 -6.77 25.50 10.91
C PRO A 267 -5.33 25.62 11.42
N VAL A 268 -4.51 24.59 11.17
CA VAL A 268 -3.11 24.53 11.56
C VAL A 268 -2.28 25.58 10.80
N LEU A 269 -2.47 25.69 9.49
CA LEU A 269 -1.79 26.71 8.70
C LEU A 269 -2.31 28.11 8.99
N ALA A 270 -3.62 28.30 9.15
CA ALA A 270 -4.21 29.59 9.51
C ALA A 270 -3.57 30.14 10.79
N LYS A 271 -3.42 29.31 11.81
CA LYS A 271 -2.74 29.67 13.06
C LYS A 271 -1.26 29.99 12.85
N ALA A 272 -0.53 29.15 12.11
CA ALA A 272 0.89 29.40 11.84
C ALA A 272 1.12 30.71 11.06
N LEU A 273 0.24 31.02 10.12
CA LEU A 273 0.24 32.24 9.34
C LEU A 273 -0.05 33.46 10.22
N GLU A 274 -1.07 33.36 11.08
CA GLU A 274 -1.41 34.42 12.03
C GLU A 274 -0.25 34.71 13.00
N ASP A 275 0.40 33.67 13.52
CA ASP A 275 1.57 33.79 14.38
C ASP A 275 2.74 34.47 13.63
N ALA A 276 2.98 34.12 12.37
CA ALA A 276 4.02 34.73 11.55
C ALA A 276 3.73 36.20 11.25
N VAL A 277 2.48 36.57 10.94
CA VAL A 277 2.06 37.96 10.73
C VAL A 277 2.25 38.76 12.00
N ARG A 278 1.76 38.28 13.16
CA ARG A 278 1.90 38.98 14.44
C ARG A 278 3.36 39.19 14.84
N GLN A 279 4.20 38.18 14.61
CA GLN A 279 5.63 38.23 14.95
C GLN A 279 6.47 38.97 13.89
N GLY A 280 5.91 39.29 12.73
CA GLY A 280 6.65 39.91 11.63
C GLY A 280 7.74 39.01 11.04
N LYS A 281 7.53 37.69 11.03
CA LYS A 281 8.54 36.71 10.61
C LYS A 281 8.23 36.14 9.24
N ALA A 282 9.30 35.76 8.55
CA ALA A 282 9.17 34.94 7.34
C ALA A 282 8.61 33.56 7.71
N LEU A 283 7.75 33.04 6.85
CA LEU A 283 7.15 31.71 6.97
C LEU A 283 7.02 31.10 5.58
N SER A 284 7.26 29.80 5.47
CA SER A 284 6.86 28.99 4.33
C SER A 284 6.42 27.63 4.87
N ARG A 285 5.17 27.26 4.62
CA ARG A 285 4.60 25.98 5.03
C ARG A 285 3.60 25.47 4.01
N VAL A 286 3.49 24.15 3.94
CA VAL A 286 2.54 23.44 3.09
C VAL A 286 1.77 22.45 3.95
N ASP A 287 0.46 22.45 3.81
CA ASP A 287 -0.44 21.44 4.34
C ASP A 287 -0.79 20.47 3.21
N ARG A 288 -0.30 19.26 3.37
CA ARG A 288 -0.40 18.19 2.39
C ARG A 288 -1.81 17.60 2.32
N GLY A 289 -2.55 17.58 3.43
CA GLY A 289 -3.91 17.09 3.50
C GLY A 289 -4.91 18.06 2.87
N ALA A 290 -4.75 19.36 3.14
CA ALA A 290 -5.60 20.41 2.58
C ALA A 290 -5.22 20.82 1.14
N GLY A 291 -3.99 20.51 0.70
CA GLY A 291 -3.46 20.95 -0.60
C GLY A 291 -3.29 22.46 -0.65
N VAL A 292 -2.82 23.05 0.45
CA VAL A 292 -2.68 24.50 0.62
C VAL A 292 -1.25 24.82 1.04
N ALA A 293 -0.67 25.84 0.42
CA ALA A 293 0.59 26.42 0.85
C ALA A 293 0.36 27.85 1.35
N ILE A 294 1.08 28.21 2.39
CA ILE A 294 1.14 29.56 2.93
C ILE A 294 2.57 30.05 2.94
N ALA A 295 2.74 31.34 2.67
CA ALA A 295 4.00 32.02 2.91
C ALA A 295 3.76 33.42 3.44
N ALA A 296 4.72 33.86 4.25
CA ALA A 296 4.78 35.23 4.78
C ALA A 296 6.19 35.77 4.54
N ALA A 297 6.27 37.02 4.10
CA ALA A 297 7.51 37.76 3.91
C ALA A 297 7.41 39.12 4.62
N PRO A 298 8.38 39.49 5.48
CA PRO A 298 8.36 40.80 6.12
C PRO A 298 8.57 41.90 5.06
N VAL A 299 7.74 42.95 5.13
CA VAL A 299 7.90 44.15 4.30
C VAL A 299 8.70 45.19 5.06
N ASP A 300 8.26 45.50 6.29
CA ASP A 300 8.90 46.43 7.21
C ASP A 300 8.57 46.10 8.68
N GLY A 301 8.81 47.04 9.59
CA GLY A 301 8.57 46.89 11.03
C GLY A 301 7.11 46.66 11.44
N ASP A 302 6.14 46.94 10.56
CA ASP A 302 4.69 46.84 10.86
C ASP A 302 3.89 46.06 9.82
N ARG A 303 4.45 45.78 8.63
CA ARG A 303 3.76 45.12 7.53
C ARG A 303 4.40 43.79 7.13
N VAL A 304 3.56 42.82 6.80
CA VAL A 304 3.93 41.49 6.33
C VAL A 304 3.12 41.18 5.07
N ALA A 305 3.80 40.78 4.00
CA ALA A 305 3.15 40.28 2.80
C ALA A 305 2.87 38.80 2.98
N VAL A 306 1.66 38.39 2.63
CA VAL A 306 1.17 37.03 2.82
C VAL A 306 0.64 36.52 1.49
N ALA A 307 0.94 35.27 1.18
CA ALA A 307 0.37 34.55 0.06
C ALA A 307 -0.14 33.18 0.51
N VAL A 308 -1.32 32.81 0.03
CA VAL A 308 -1.95 31.52 0.21
C VAL A 308 -2.26 30.97 -1.17
N LEU A 309 -1.71 29.80 -1.49
CA LEU A 309 -1.96 29.11 -2.76
C LEU A 309 -2.60 27.77 -2.48
N ARG A 310 -3.45 27.33 -3.41
CA ARG A 310 -4.10 26.04 -3.43
C ARG A 310 -3.75 25.34 -4.73
N THR A 311 -3.55 24.02 -4.68
CA THR A 311 -3.13 23.26 -5.87
C THR A 311 -4.14 23.36 -7.02
N SER A 312 -3.64 23.44 -8.26
CA SER A 312 -4.39 23.32 -9.51
C SER A 312 -3.66 22.38 -10.47
N ARG A 313 -3.47 21.12 -10.08
CA ARG A 313 -3.00 19.98 -10.89
C ARG A 313 -2.02 20.31 -12.03
N GLU A 314 -0.72 20.10 -11.79
CA GLU A 314 0.16 19.30 -12.67
C GLU A 314 1.63 19.36 -12.22
N ARG A 315 2.29 18.19 -12.32
CA ARG A 315 3.74 17.90 -12.44
C ARG A 315 4.54 17.42 -11.20
N VAL A 316 5.63 16.69 -11.52
CA VAL A 316 6.12 15.44 -10.89
C VAL A 316 7.52 15.53 -10.27
N SER A 317 7.76 14.82 -9.14
CA SER A 317 9.03 14.18 -8.73
C SER A 317 8.99 13.57 -7.30
N SER A 318 8.85 12.24 -7.21
CA SER A 318 9.36 11.37 -6.12
C SER A 318 9.47 9.89 -6.59
N PHE A 319 9.80 9.71 -7.87
CA PHE A 319 9.73 8.41 -8.55
C PHE A 319 10.79 7.40 -8.09
N LEU A 320 11.96 7.86 -7.67
CA LEU A 320 13.16 7.01 -7.59
C LEU A 320 13.09 5.94 -6.49
N ILE A 321 12.71 6.32 -5.26
CA ILE A 321 12.69 5.40 -4.09
C ILE A 321 11.61 4.33 -4.27
N ALA A 322 10.42 4.79 -4.68
CA ALA A 322 9.29 3.97 -5.06
C ALA A 322 9.64 2.98 -6.18
N ALA A 323 10.29 3.46 -7.25
CA ALA A 323 10.74 2.63 -8.37
C ALA A 323 11.80 1.60 -7.95
N VAL A 324 12.72 1.95 -7.06
CA VAL A 324 13.71 0.98 -6.52
C VAL A 324 13.02 -0.13 -5.73
N ALA A 325 12.08 0.19 -4.85
CA ALA A 325 11.30 -0.81 -4.12
C ALA A 325 10.49 -1.72 -5.07
N PHE A 326 9.91 -1.16 -6.14
CA PHE A 326 9.24 -1.93 -7.20
C PHE A 326 10.21 -2.87 -7.92
N VAL A 327 11.35 -2.36 -8.38
CA VAL A 327 12.35 -3.14 -9.10
C VAL A 327 12.82 -4.31 -8.23
N LEU A 328 13.12 -4.07 -6.95
CA LEU A 328 13.50 -5.14 -6.02
C LEU A 328 12.37 -6.16 -5.81
N THR A 329 11.13 -5.70 -5.66
CA THR A 329 9.96 -6.57 -5.49
C THR A 329 9.74 -7.42 -6.74
N VAL A 330 9.74 -6.83 -7.94
CA VAL A 330 9.57 -7.54 -9.21
C VAL A 330 10.74 -8.47 -9.51
N LEU A 331 11.98 -8.05 -9.23
CA LEU A 331 13.17 -8.90 -9.42
C LEU A 331 13.18 -10.12 -8.51
N ALA A 332 12.65 -10.03 -7.29
CA ALA A 332 12.47 -11.21 -6.44
C ALA A 332 11.27 -12.05 -6.89
N TRP A 333 10.17 -11.39 -7.25
CA TRP A 333 8.87 -12.02 -7.38
C TRP A 333 8.58 -12.63 -8.74
N ALA A 334 8.98 -11.96 -9.82
CA ALA A 334 8.75 -12.43 -11.18
C ALA A 334 9.53 -13.73 -11.47
N PRO A 335 10.81 -13.89 -11.08
CA PRO A 335 11.53 -15.15 -11.28
C PRO A 335 10.96 -16.30 -10.44
N ILE A 336 10.55 -16.05 -9.19
CA ILE A 336 9.93 -17.09 -8.35
C ILE A 336 8.60 -17.52 -8.96
N SER A 337 7.76 -16.58 -9.37
CA SER A 337 6.46 -16.86 -10.00
C SER A 337 6.63 -17.60 -11.32
N ALA A 338 7.58 -17.18 -12.17
CA ALA A 338 7.90 -17.84 -13.43
C ALA A 338 8.45 -19.26 -13.22
N ALA A 339 9.34 -19.47 -12.23
CA ALA A 339 9.90 -20.77 -11.91
C ALA A 339 8.82 -21.73 -11.34
N MET A 340 7.95 -21.24 -10.45
CA MET A 340 6.84 -22.03 -9.91
C MET A 340 5.79 -22.33 -10.98
N PHE A 341 5.52 -21.38 -11.88
CA PHE A 341 4.59 -21.57 -13.00
C PHE A 341 5.11 -22.61 -14.00
N SER A 342 6.37 -22.49 -14.43
CA SER A 342 7.03 -23.46 -15.28
C SER A 342 6.96 -24.87 -14.69
N ARG A 343 7.23 -25.00 -13.37
CA ARG A 343 7.04 -26.27 -12.65
C ARG A 343 5.58 -26.72 -12.60
N SER A 344 4.63 -25.83 -12.38
CA SER A 344 3.20 -26.18 -12.31
C SER A 344 2.60 -26.64 -13.64
N ILE A 345 3.21 -26.26 -14.77
CA ILE A 345 2.82 -26.70 -16.12
C ILE A 345 3.52 -28.02 -16.49
N THR A 346 4.78 -28.17 -16.10
CA THR A 346 5.61 -29.35 -16.46
C THR A 346 5.37 -30.56 -15.58
N VAL A 347 4.76 -30.38 -14.42
CA VAL A 347 4.33 -31.48 -13.55
C VAL A 347 3.10 -32.15 -14.16
N PRO A 348 3.12 -33.49 -14.37
CA PRO A 348 2.03 -34.19 -15.03
C PRO A 348 0.72 -34.02 -14.27
N ILE A 349 -0.33 -33.71 -15.01
CA ILE A 349 -1.71 -33.71 -14.56
C ILE A 349 -2.09 -35.18 -14.36
N ALA A 350 -1.82 -35.72 -13.17
CA ALA A 350 -2.24 -37.07 -12.79
C ALA A 350 -3.71 -37.07 -12.36
#